data_AF-A0A1M3KXQ3-F1
#
_entry.id   AF-A0A1M3KXQ3-F1
#
_cell.length_a   1.000
_cell.length_b   1.000
_cell.length_c   1.000
_cell.angle_alpha   90.00
_cell.angle_beta   90.00
_cell.angle_gamma   90.00
#
_symmetry.space_group_name_H-M   'P 1'
#
loop_
_entity.id
_entity.type
_entity.pdbx_description
1 polymer ?
#
loop_
_entity_poly.entity_id
_entity_poly.type
_entity_poly.pdbx_seq_one_letter_code
_entity_poly.pdbx_strand_id
1 'polypeptide(L)'
;MFIILAGMTMSSASASAQANCDCPVTMQRVKVIDICFEGQIRQVEVTYCNETFCPPRVIPDPCNVPNVPISARTVIWRICPIGFATPNAQGLMNATVAAMGLCCGNKAGIFDCTIVAPEYNWIVRWPKCVYFDAAGCLNACPNTPCCGALVRFRPNFPMPGQCETTILADCSDPTPCPPPPAGFNCLQLDCHYPINCCW
;
A
#
# COMPACT_ATOMS: atom_id res chain seq x y z
N MET A 1 -23.91 39.35 22.92
CA MET A 1 -22.58 39.19 22.28
C MET A 1 -22.33 37.69 22.14
N PHE A 2 -22.46 37.20 20.90
CA PHE A 2 -22.23 35.81 20.50
C PHE A 2 -20.74 35.56 20.28
N ILE A 3 -20.18 34.45 20.77
CA ILE A 3 -19.21 33.65 20.03
C ILE A 3 -19.43 32.17 20.37
N ILE A 4 -19.98 31.43 19.41
CA ILE A 4 -20.00 29.96 19.37
C ILE A 4 -18.64 29.54 18.79
N LEU A 5 -17.77 28.90 19.56
CA LEU A 5 -16.64 28.15 19.01
C LEU A 5 -17.10 26.70 18.76
N ALA A 6 -17.66 26.46 17.58
CA ALA A 6 -17.77 25.13 17.03
C ALA A 6 -16.38 24.75 16.48
N GLY A 7 -15.59 24.05 17.30
CA GLY A 7 -14.37 23.39 16.86
C GLY A 7 -14.74 22.26 15.91
N MET A 8 -14.77 22.54 14.61
CA MET A 8 -14.84 21.50 13.58
C MET A 8 -13.50 20.77 13.58
N THR A 9 -13.43 19.65 14.30
CA THR A 9 -12.39 18.64 14.09
C THR A 9 -12.62 18.04 12.70
N MET A 10 -12.05 18.67 11.67
CA MET A 10 -11.82 18.01 10.40
C MET A 10 -10.71 16.98 10.62
N SER A 11 -11.04 15.86 11.27
CA SER A 11 -10.31 14.62 11.01
C SER A 11 -10.49 14.37 9.52
N SER A 12 -9.42 14.59 8.75
CA SER A 12 -9.46 14.52 7.30
C SER A 12 -10.05 13.17 6.88
N ALA A 13 -11.11 13.21 6.06
CA ALA A 13 -11.74 12.02 5.50
C ALA A 13 -10.73 11.07 4.82
N SER A 14 -9.58 11.61 4.40
CA SER A 14 -8.42 10.88 3.89
C SER A 14 -7.80 9.92 4.92
N ALA A 15 -7.70 10.34 6.19
CA ALA A 15 -7.13 9.51 7.26
C ALA A 15 -8.05 8.33 7.61
N SER A 16 -9.37 8.51 7.53
CA SER A 16 -10.38 7.45 7.75
C SER A 16 -10.55 6.53 6.54
N ALA A 17 -10.50 7.05 5.32
CA ALA A 17 -10.58 6.23 4.11
C ALA A 17 -9.42 5.20 4.08
N GLN A 18 -8.21 5.66 4.35
CA GLN A 18 -7.03 4.79 4.35
C GLN A 18 -6.92 3.90 5.62
N ALA A 19 -7.77 4.08 6.62
CA ALA A 19 -7.82 3.21 7.80
C ALA A 19 -8.59 1.91 7.52
N ASN A 20 -9.55 1.96 6.58
CA ASN A 20 -10.44 0.83 6.23
C ASN A 20 -10.11 0.20 4.85
N CYS A 21 -8.89 0.38 4.35
CA CYS A 21 -8.51 -0.02 2.98
C CYS A 21 -9.39 0.59 1.90
N ASP A 22 -10.02 1.72 2.21
CA ASP A 22 -10.78 2.46 1.23
C ASP A 22 -9.82 3.32 0.40
N CYS A 23 -10.10 3.34 -0.89
CA CYS A 23 -9.38 4.15 -1.86
C CYS A 23 -10.43 4.83 -2.75
N PRO A 24 -11.00 5.96 -2.28
CA PRO A 24 -12.04 6.67 -3.00
C PRO A 24 -11.58 7.04 -4.41
N VAL A 25 -12.48 6.97 -5.39
CA VAL A 25 -12.17 7.23 -6.81
C VAL A 25 -11.48 8.58 -7.03
N THR A 26 -11.82 9.60 -6.23
CA THR A 26 -11.20 10.93 -6.30
C THR A 26 -9.73 10.97 -5.87
N MET A 27 -9.26 9.95 -5.15
CA MET A 27 -7.87 9.83 -4.66
C MET A 27 -7.09 8.75 -5.42
N GLN A 28 -7.74 8.00 -6.29
CA GLN A 28 -7.12 6.93 -7.06
C GLN A 28 -6.10 7.50 -8.04
N ARG A 29 -4.94 6.85 -8.05
CA ARG A 29 -3.87 7.03 -9.01
C ARG A 29 -3.66 5.71 -9.71
N VAL A 30 -3.45 5.77 -11.01
CA VAL A 30 -3.17 4.60 -11.84
C VAL A 30 -1.75 4.72 -12.37
N LYS A 31 -0.96 3.66 -12.23
CA LYS A 31 0.42 3.63 -12.74
C LYS A 31 0.79 2.23 -13.21
N VAL A 32 1.47 2.18 -14.35
CA VAL A 32 2.15 0.96 -14.80
C VAL A 32 3.49 0.85 -14.07
N ILE A 33 3.74 -0.29 -13.46
CA ILE A 33 5.01 -0.63 -12.82
C ILE A 33 5.48 -2.00 -13.28
N ASP A 34 6.80 -2.21 -13.22
CA ASP A 34 7.38 -3.54 -13.36
C ASP A 34 7.41 -4.24 -12.00
N ILE A 35 7.07 -5.52 -11.98
CA ILE A 35 7.08 -6.39 -10.80
C ILE A 35 7.93 -7.62 -11.04
N CYS A 36 8.44 -8.18 -9.95
CA CYS A 36 9.12 -9.46 -9.92
C CYS A 36 8.11 -10.58 -9.69
N PHE A 37 7.66 -11.25 -10.75
CA PHE A 37 6.61 -12.26 -10.64
C PHE A 37 7.01 -13.55 -11.34
N GLU A 38 6.97 -14.66 -10.60
CA GLU A 38 7.35 -16.00 -11.09
C GLU A 38 8.74 -16.05 -11.73
N GLY A 39 9.71 -15.33 -11.13
CA GLY A 39 11.09 -15.28 -11.60
C GLY A 39 11.32 -14.44 -12.86
N GLN A 40 10.32 -13.67 -13.30
CA GLN A 40 10.41 -12.80 -14.47
C GLN A 40 9.97 -11.38 -14.15
N ILE A 41 10.52 -10.42 -14.90
CA ILE A 41 10.02 -9.04 -14.90
C ILE A 41 8.71 -9.03 -15.69
N ARG A 42 7.63 -8.61 -15.03
CA ARG A 42 6.28 -8.50 -15.60
C ARG A 42 5.74 -7.10 -15.36
N GLN A 43 4.80 -6.64 -16.18
CA GLN A 43 4.18 -5.34 -16.02
C GLN A 43 2.78 -5.46 -15.46
N VAL A 44 2.44 -4.59 -14.52
CA VAL A 44 1.08 -4.47 -13.99
C VAL A 44 0.67 -3.01 -13.98
N GLU A 45 -0.60 -2.77 -14.26
CA GLU A 45 -1.23 -1.51 -13.93
C GLU A 45 -1.79 -1.58 -12.51
N VAL A 46 -1.35 -0.67 -11.65
CA VAL A 46 -1.76 -0.61 -10.25
C VAL A 46 -2.61 0.63 -10.03
N THR A 47 -3.79 0.44 -9.45
CA THR A 47 -4.60 1.52 -8.89
C THR A 47 -4.34 1.59 -7.39
N TYR A 48 -3.97 2.77 -6.90
CA TYR A 48 -3.66 3.00 -5.51
C TYR A 48 -4.03 4.42 -5.07
N CYS A 49 -4.21 4.62 -3.77
CA CYS A 49 -4.32 5.93 -3.15
C CYS A 49 -3.04 6.20 -2.39
N ASN A 50 -2.52 7.44 -2.47
CA ASN A 50 -1.28 7.79 -1.80
C ASN A 50 -1.31 9.21 -1.23
N GLU A 51 -0.77 9.34 -0.03
CA GLU A 51 -0.39 10.61 0.59
C GLU A 51 1.11 10.62 0.82
N THR A 52 1.79 11.67 0.33
CA THR A 52 3.22 11.88 0.55
C THR A 52 3.41 13.06 1.49
N PHE A 53 4.33 12.95 2.44
CA PHE A 53 4.62 13.98 3.44
C PHE A 53 6.07 14.46 3.27
N CYS A 54 6.23 15.69 2.78
CA CYS A 54 7.51 16.36 2.64
C CYS A 54 7.44 17.73 3.36
N PRO A 55 8.06 17.89 4.54
CA PRO A 55 8.88 16.92 5.26
C PRO A 55 8.05 15.77 5.88
N PRO A 56 8.70 14.62 6.19
CA PRO A 56 8.06 13.54 6.94
C PRO A 56 7.50 14.06 8.27
N ARG A 57 6.35 13.53 8.69
CA ARG A 57 5.69 13.95 9.93
C ARG A 57 5.10 12.77 10.66
N VAL A 58 5.02 12.89 11.98
CA VAL A 58 4.34 11.91 12.82
C VAL A 58 2.83 12.03 12.57
N ILE A 59 2.22 10.95 12.08
CA ILE A 59 0.77 10.87 11.90
C ILE A 59 0.19 9.82 12.86
N PRO A 60 -0.95 10.11 13.52
CA PRO A 60 -1.70 9.10 14.25
C PRO A 60 -2.22 8.05 13.27
N ASP A 61 -1.73 6.82 13.41
CA ASP A 61 -2.13 5.68 12.60
C ASP A 61 -1.94 4.41 13.44
N PRO A 62 -2.90 3.44 13.44
CA PRO A 62 -2.75 2.18 14.18
C PRO A 62 -1.47 1.40 13.85
N CYS A 63 -0.92 1.61 12.65
CA CYS A 63 0.32 1.01 12.18
C CYS A 63 1.58 1.70 12.72
N ASN A 64 1.46 2.96 13.16
CA ASN A 64 2.58 3.77 13.62
C ASN A 64 2.75 3.74 15.14
N VAL A 65 2.67 2.54 15.73
CA VAL A 65 2.95 2.33 17.18
C VAL A 65 4.33 2.88 17.60
N PRO A 66 5.40 2.74 16.79
CA PRO A 66 6.71 3.31 17.11
C PRO A 66 6.77 4.85 17.07
N ASN A 67 5.70 5.51 16.59
CA ASN A 67 5.58 6.96 16.51
C ASN A 67 6.70 7.63 15.69
N VAL A 68 7.08 7.02 14.56
CA VAL A 68 8.12 7.54 13.67
C VAL A 68 7.55 8.54 12.65
N PRO A 69 8.36 9.49 12.13
CA PRO A 69 7.93 10.37 11.04
C PRO A 69 7.66 9.57 9.76
N ILE A 70 6.45 9.70 9.23
CA ILE A 70 6.00 9.00 8.02
C ILE A 70 6.27 9.86 6.80
N SER A 71 6.86 9.27 5.77
CA SER A 71 7.14 9.88 4.47
C SER A 71 6.02 9.65 3.46
N ALA A 72 5.35 8.50 3.54
CA ALA A 72 4.21 8.20 2.68
C ALA A 72 3.22 7.24 3.34
N ARG A 73 1.95 7.32 2.94
CA ARG A 73 0.90 6.36 3.27
C ARG A 73 0.18 5.95 1.99
N THR A 74 0.07 4.65 1.74
CA THR A 74 -0.48 4.12 0.49
C THR A 74 -1.49 3.01 0.77
N VAL A 75 -2.57 3.00 -0.03
CA VAL A 75 -3.51 1.88 -0.14
C VAL A 75 -3.46 1.35 -1.57
N ILE A 76 -3.05 0.11 -1.75
CA ILE A 76 -3.07 -0.59 -3.05
C ILE A 76 -4.47 -1.18 -3.21
N TRP A 77 -5.19 -0.79 -4.26
CA TRP A 77 -6.60 -1.12 -4.41
C TRP A 77 -6.89 -2.17 -5.50
N ARG A 78 -6.25 -2.03 -6.66
CA ARG A 78 -6.45 -2.91 -7.82
C ARG A 78 -5.15 -3.14 -8.57
N ILE A 79 -4.97 -4.35 -9.09
CA ILE A 79 -3.79 -4.75 -9.86
C ILE A 79 -4.24 -5.47 -11.13
N CYS A 80 -3.88 -4.95 -12.29
CA CYS A 80 -4.17 -5.53 -13.59
C CYS A 80 -2.88 -6.03 -14.26
N PRO A 81 -2.70 -7.36 -14.41
CA PRO A 81 -1.68 -7.93 -15.27
C PRO A 81 -1.71 -7.37 -16.70
N ILE A 82 -0.56 -6.98 -17.25
CA ILE A 82 -0.42 -6.52 -18.63
C ILE A 82 0.27 -7.61 -19.45
N GLY A 83 -0.45 -8.20 -20.40
CA GLY A 83 0.10 -9.22 -21.30
C GLY A 83 0.35 -10.60 -20.65
N PHE A 84 -0.21 -10.85 -19.45
CA PHE A 84 -0.22 -12.17 -18.83
C PHE A 84 -1.47 -12.38 -17.98
N ALA A 85 -1.73 -13.61 -17.58
CA ALA A 85 -2.80 -13.98 -16.65
C ALA A 85 -2.22 -14.88 -15.56
N THR A 86 -2.80 -14.82 -14.36
CA THR A 86 -2.40 -15.67 -13.25
C THR A 86 -3.56 -15.91 -12.30
N PRO A 87 -3.69 -17.12 -11.72
CA PRO A 87 -4.59 -17.37 -10.60
C PRO A 87 -3.94 -17.06 -9.24
N ASN A 88 -2.63 -16.77 -9.20
CA ASN A 88 -1.86 -16.59 -7.97
C ASN A 88 -2.01 -15.16 -7.42
N ALA A 89 -3.14 -14.92 -6.75
CA ALA A 89 -3.46 -13.63 -6.13
C ALA A 89 -2.41 -13.19 -5.09
N GLN A 90 -1.94 -14.10 -4.23
CA GLN A 90 -0.95 -13.82 -3.20
C GLN A 90 0.37 -13.36 -3.80
N GLY A 91 0.90 -14.10 -4.77
CA GLY A 91 2.14 -13.76 -5.44
C GLY A 91 2.04 -12.41 -6.16
N LEU A 92 0.91 -12.14 -6.82
CA LEU A 92 0.70 -10.91 -7.58
C LEU A 92 0.65 -9.69 -6.66
N MET A 93 -0.09 -9.79 -5.54
CA MET A 93 -0.13 -8.75 -4.52
C MET A 93 1.25 -8.53 -3.90
N ASN A 94 1.95 -9.61 -3.51
CA ASN A 94 3.26 -9.52 -2.89
C ASN A 94 4.29 -8.85 -3.81
N ALA A 95 4.35 -9.27 -5.07
CA ALA A 95 5.25 -8.70 -6.07
C ALA A 95 4.96 -7.20 -6.30
N THR A 96 3.69 -6.82 -6.29
CA THR A 96 3.25 -5.44 -6.47
C THR A 96 3.60 -4.55 -5.28
N VAL A 97 3.27 -4.99 -4.05
CA VAL A 97 3.59 -4.28 -2.81
C VAL A 97 5.11 -4.05 -2.70
N ALA A 98 5.90 -5.08 -2.97
CA ALA A 98 7.36 -4.98 -2.97
C ALA A 98 7.85 -3.94 -4.00
N ALA A 99 7.42 -4.04 -5.26
CA ALA A 99 7.84 -3.14 -6.33
C ALA A 99 7.48 -1.66 -6.10
N MET A 100 6.39 -1.39 -5.38
CA MET A 100 6.01 -0.04 -4.97
C MET A 100 6.91 0.52 -3.85
N GLY A 101 7.60 -0.33 -3.09
CA GLY A 101 8.54 0.08 -2.06
C GLY A 101 9.76 0.83 -2.61
N LEU A 102 10.45 1.59 -1.74
CA LEU A 102 11.59 2.43 -2.15
C LEU A 102 12.73 1.59 -2.75
N CYS A 103 13.06 0.46 -2.12
CA CYS A 103 14.25 -0.31 -2.46
C CYS A 103 14.07 -1.21 -3.70
N CYS A 104 12.84 -1.51 -4.13
CA CYS A 104 12.58 -2.34 -5.31
C CYS A 104 12.36 -1.51 -6.60
N GLY A 105 13.08 -0.40 -6.78
CA GLY A 105 13.27 0.26 -8.08
C GLY A 105 12.13 1.12 -8.62
N ASN A 106 10.86 0.70 -8.56
CA ASN A 106 9.77 1.42 -9.25
C ASN A 106 9.15 2.53 -8.42
N LYS A 107 9.07 2.35 -7.10
CA LYS A 107 8.58 3.32 -6.10
C LYS A 107 7.16 3.85 -6.34
N ALA A 108 6.53 3.52 -7.47
CA ALA A 108 5.38 4.17 -8.07
C ALA A 108 5.37 5.73 -8.02
N GLY A 109 6.50 6.41 -7.72
CA GLY A 109 6.54 7.85 -7.43
C GLY A 109 5.95 8.25 -6.05
N ILE A 110 5.78 7.32 -5.11
CA ILE A 110 5.13 7.60 -3.82
C ILE A 110 6.03 8.38 -2.85
N PHE A 111 7.34 8.41 -3.10
CA PHE A 111 8.34 9.12 -2.29
C PHE A 111 8.91 10.36 -2.98
N ASP A 112 8.19 10.93 -3.96
CA ASP A 112 8.65 12.06 -4.77
C ASP A 112 8.67 13.36 -3.94
N CYS A 113 9.66 13.48 -3.05
CA CYS A 113 10.03 14.69 -2.33
C CYS A 113 11.23 15.36 -3.01
N THR A 114 11.27 16.70 -3.01
CA THR A 114 12.43 17.48 -3.46
C THR A 114 13.67 17.31 -2.56
N ILE A 115 13.47 16.96 -1.29
CA ILE A 115 14.54 16.68 -0.34
C ILE A 115 14.70 15.17 -0.22
N VAL A 116 15.90 14.67 -0.53
CA VAL A 116 16.26 13.27 -0.31
C VAL A 116 16.50 13.07 1.20
N ALA A 117 15.68 12.23 1.82
CA ALA A 117 15.83 11.87 3.23
C ALA A 117 16.79 10.67 3.38
N PRO A 118 17.56 10.58 4.47
CA PRO A 118 18.39 9.41 4.75
C PRO A 118 17.55 8.17 5.11
N GLU A 119 16.29 8.36 5.49
CA GLU A 119 15.34 7.32 5.86
C GLU A 119 13.95 7.68 5.35
N TYR A 120 13.20 6.67 4.91
CA TYR A 120 11.80 6.80 4.52
C TYR A 120 10.95 5.80 5.29
N ASN A 121 9.94 6.26 6.01
CA ASN A 121 8.97 5.39 6.66
C ASN A 121 7.66 5.41 5.87
N TRP A 122 7.19 4.23 5.49
CA TRP A 122 6.06 4.01 4.62
C TRP A 122 5.02 3.16 5.32
N ILE A 123 3.79 3.68 5.41
CA ILE A 123 2.66 2.86 5.80
C ILE A 123 1.98 2.38 4.52
N VAL A 124 2.01 1.08 4.28
CA VAL A 124 1.35 0.46 3.14
C VAL A 124 0.22 -0.43 3.61
N ARG A 125 -0.89 -0.40 2.87
CA ARG A 125 -2.07 -1.24 3.08
C ARG A 125 -2.55 -1.83 1.77
N TRP A 126 -3.16 -2.99 1.86
CA TRP A 126 -3.79 -3.68 0.73
C TRP A 126 -4.98 -4.51 1.22
N PRO A 127 -5.96 -4.81 0.34
CA PRO A 127 -7.10 -5.61 0.71
C PRO A 127 -6.67 -7.02 1.15
N LYS A 128 -7.18 -7.47 2.30
CA LYS A 128 -6.98 -8.85 2.77
C LYS A 128 -7.78 -9.86 1.95
N CYS A 129 -8.87 -9.43 1.34
CA CYS A 129 -9.79 -10.29 0.60
C CYS A 129 -9.95 -9.73 -0.79
N VAL A 130 -9.65 -10.56 -1.79
CA VAL A 130 -9.55 -10.14 -3.18
C VAL A 130 -10.24 -11.13 -4.12
N TYR A 131 -10.53 -10.69 -5.33
CA TYR A 131 -11.03 -11.56 -6.39
C TYR A 131 -10.47 -11.10 -7.75
N PHE A 132 -10.42 -12.01 -8.70
CA PHE A 132 -10.15 -11.66 -10.10
C PHE A 132 -11.46 -11.29 -10.80
N ASP A 133 -11.49 -10.12 -11.43
CA ASP A 133 -12.60 -9.74 -12.31
C ASP A 133 -12.53 -10.46 -13.66
N ALA A 134 -13.53 -10.26 -14.52
CA ALA A 134 -13.58 -10.87 -15.85
C ALA A 134 -12.43 -10.41 -16.77
N ALA A 135 -11.77 -9.28 -16.48
CA ALA A 135 -10.61 -8.81 -17.21
C ALA A 135 -9.29 -9.39 -16.66
N GLY A 136 -9.35 -10.23 -15.63
CA GLY A 136 -8.17 -10.82 -14.98
C GLY A 136 -7.46 -9.86 -14.02
N CYS A 137 -8.09 -8.75 -13.63
CA CYS A 137 -7.54 -7.85 -12.64
C CYS A 137 -7.90 -8.30 -11.23
N LEU A 138 -6.93 -8.23 -10.33
CA LEU A 138 -7.11 -8.44 -8.91
C LEU A 138 -7.74 -7.20 -8.28
N ASN A 139 -8.91 -7.37 -7.68
CA ASN A 139 -9.69 -6.31 -7.03
C ASN A 139 -9.96 -6.66 -5.57
N ALA A 140 -10.12 -5.63 -4.74
CA ALA A 140 -10.60 -5.76 -3.36
C ALA A 140 -12.06 -6.25 -3.32
N CYS A 141 -12.37 -7.19 -2.43
CA CYS A 141 -13.76 -7.53 -2.13
C CYS A 141 -14.46 -6.36 -1.42
N PRO A 142 -15.79 -6.19 -1.58
CA PRO A 142 -16.53 -5.17 -0.86
C PRO A 142 -16.37 -5.31 0.66
N ASN A 143 -16.13 -4.19 1.35
CA ASN A 143 -15.92 -4.13 2.81
C ASN A 143 -14.80 -5.06 3.31
N THR A 144 -13.76 -5.29 2.51
CA THR A 144 -12.65 -6.12 2.91
C THR A 144 -11.82 -5.46 4.03
N PRO A 145 -11.43 -6.23 5.07
CA PRO A 145 -10.41 -5.78 6.03
C PRO A 145 -9.07 -5.51 5.35
N CYS A 146 -8.21 -4.73 6.02
CA CYS A 146 -6.86 -4.45 5.55
C CYS A 146 -5.84 -5.48 5.99
N CYS A 147 -4.93 -5.80 5.08
CA CYS A 147 -3.55 -6.03 5.49
C CYS A 147 -2.80 -4.69 5.56
N GLY A 148 -1.77 -4.60 6.41
CA GLY A 148 -0.94 -3.40 6.46
C GLY A 148 0.39 -3.61 7.16
N ALA A 149 1.36 -2.78 6.79
CA ALA A 149 2.69 -2.77 7.40
C ALA A 149 3.26 -1.33 7.46
N LEU A 150 4.08 -1.10 8.48
CA LEU A 150 4.98 0.04 8.56
C LEU A 150 6.39 -0.43 8.19
N VAL A 151 6.93 0.15 7.15
CA VAL A 151 8.20 -0.25 6.56
C VAL A 151 9.15 0.93 6.52
N ARG A 152 10.38 0.69 6.92
CA ARG A 152 11.48 1.65 6.82
C ARG A 152 12.38 1.27 5.66
N PHE A 153 12.76 2.28 4.89
CA PHE A 153 13.77 2.18 3.86
C PHE A 153 14.96 3.08 4.16
N ARG A 154 16.17 2.55 4.02
CA ARG A 154 17.43 3.29 4.15
C ARG A 154 18.24 3.15 2.84
N PRO A 155 18.12 4.12 1.91
CA PRO A 155 18.95 4.13 0.71
C PRO A 155 20.41 4.44 1.07
N ASN A 156 21.34 3.89 0.30
CA ASN A 156 22.79 3.95 0.53
C ASN A 156 23.24 3.39 1.89
N PHE A 157 22.55 2.36 2.38
CA PHE A 157 22.85 1.68 3.64
C PHE A 157 22.87 0.14 3.45
N PRO A 158 23.83 -0.59 4.06
CA PRO A 158 24.96 -0.09 4.87
C PRO A 158 26.08 0.57 4.05
N MET A 159 26.04 0.46 2.72
CA MET A 159 27.03 1.05 1.82
C MET A 159 26.35 1.76 0.62
N PRO A 160 27.05 2.69 -0.05
CA PRO A 160 26.51 3.37 -1.24
C PRO A 160 26.01 2.40 -2.32
N GLY A 161 24.86 2.70 -2.92
CA GLY A 161 24.24 1.86 -3.94
C GLY A 161 23.38 0.71 -3.40
N GLN A 162 23.42 0.41 -2.10
CA GLN A 162 22.52 -0.56 -1.47
C GLN A 162 21.29 0.12 -0.86
N CYS A 163 20.21 -0.62 -0.66
CA CYS A 163 18.99 -0.11 -0.04
C CYS A 163 18.46 -1.15 0.94
N GLU A 164 18.41 -0.80 2.22
CA GLU A 164 17.91 -1.71 3.26
C GLU A 164 16.41 -1.47 3.49
N THR A 165 15.66 -2.56 3.59
CA THR A 165 14.24 -2.57 3.98
C THR A 165 14.10 -3.22 5.36
N THR A 166 13.47 -2.53 6.32
CA THR A 166 13.10 -3.09 7.62
C THR A 166 11.60 -3.01 7.82
N ILE A 167 10.95 -4.11 8.19
CA ILE A 167 9.56 -4.09 8.65
C ILE A 167 9.56 -3.66 10.12
N LEU A 168 8.93 -2.53 10.45
CA LEU A 168 8.87 -2.00 11.82
C LEU A 168 7.63 -2.48 12.58
N ALA A 169 6.51 -2.67 11.87
CA ALA A 169 5.28 -3.19 12.45
C ALA A 169 4.39 -3.84 11.37
N ASP A 170 3.67 -4.89 11.75
CA ASP A 170 2.52 -5.42 11.03
C ASP A 170 1.25 -4.94 11.71
N CYS A 171 0.30 -4.42 10.94
CA CYS A 171 -0.89 -3.72 11.44
C CYS A 171 -2.17 -4.15 10.73
N SER A 172 -2.18 -5.41 10.32
CA SER A 172 -3.29 -6.02 9.61
C SER A 172 -4.51 -6.17 10.51
N ASP A 173 -5.68 -5.93 9.95
CA ASP A 173 -6.95 -6.05 10.64
C ASP A 173 -7.24 -7.53 10.96
N PRO A 174 -7.52 -7.87 12.24
CA PRO A 174 -7.80 -9.24 12.65
C PRO A 174 -9.12 -9.78 12.09
N THR A 175 -10.02 -8.92 11.62
CA THR A 175 -11.34 -9.29 11.10
C THR A 175 -11.20 -10.27 9.93
N PRO A 176 -12.01 -11.34 9.90
CA PRO A 176 -12.01 -12.30 8.78
C PRO A 176 -12.59 -11.66 7.52
N CYS A 177 -12.37 -12.32 6.38
CA CYS A 177 -12.99 -11.89 5.14
C CYS A 177 -14.52 -11.91 5.24
N PRO A 178 -15.21 -10.86 4.76
CA PRO A 178 -16.66 -10.89 4.68
C PRO A 178 -17.09 -12.03 3.75
N PRO A 179 -18.28 -12.60 3.97
CA PRO A 179 -18.82 -13.59 3.05
C PRO A 179 -18.89 -12.98 1.64
N PRO A 180 -18.50 -13.73 0.61
CA PRO A 180 -18.48 -13.22 -0.75
C PRO A 180 -19.87 -12.67 -1.15
N PRO A 181 -19.95 -11.50 -1.81
CA PRO A 181 -21.19 -11.10 -2.46
C PRO A 181 -21.58 -12.13 -3.52
N ALA A 182 -22.88 -12.33 -3.73
CA ALA A 182 -23.39 -13.30 -4.70
C ALA A 182 -22.73 -13.10 -6.09
N GLY A 183 -22.00 -14.11 -6.56
CA GLY A 183 -21.34 -14.09 -7.87
C GLY A 183 -19.81 -13.98 -7.87
N PHE A 184 -19.15 -13.81 -6.71
CA PHE A 184 -17.69 -13.76 -6.61
C PHE A 184 -17.18 -14.70 -5.52
N ASN A 185 -16.01 -15.32 -5.68
CA ASN A 185 -15.33 -16.03 -4.60
C ASN A 185 -14.18 -15.16 -4.10
N CYS A 186 -14.32 -14.60 -2.90
CA CYS A 186 -13.25 -13.84 -2.26
C CYS A 186 -12.15 -14.79 -1.79
N LEU A 187 -10.94 -14.57 -2.29
CA LEU A 187 -9.71 -15.22 -1.85
C LEU A 187 -9.15 -14.42 -0.68
N GLN A 188 -8.85 -15.10 0.43
CA GLN A 188 -8.14 -14.50 1.54
C GLN A 188 -6.64 -14.53 1.26
N LEU A 189 -5.98 -13.39 1.44
CA LEU A 189 -4.54 -13.24 1.40
C LEU A 189 -3.94 -13.38 2.80
N ASP A 190 -2.71 -13.88 2.85
CA ASP A 190 -1.87 -13.82 4.03
C ASP A 190 -1.29 -12.42 4.16
N CYS A 191 -1.50 -11.81 5.33
CA CYS A 191 -1.09 -10.45 5.59
C CYS A 191 0.35 -10.37 6.13
N HIS A 192 1.32 -10.51 5.22
CA HIS A 192 2.73 -10.32 5.53
C HIS A 192 3.39 -9.41 4.49
N TYR A 193 4.22 -8.47 4.95
CA TYR A 193 4.96 -7.63 4.03
C TYR A 193 6.03 -8.44 3.27
N PRO A 194 6.05 -8.39 1.93
CA PRO A 194 7.01 -9.11 1.11
C PRO A 194 8.35 -8.34 1.02
N ILE A 195 9.47 -9.05 1.20
CA ILE A 195 10.82 -8.45 1.14
C ILE A 195 11.53 -8.73 -0.20
N ASN A 196 10.96 -9.59 -1.05
CA ASN A 196 11.63 -10.04 -2.27
C ASN A 196 11.51 -9.00 -3.42
N CYS A 197 12.65 -8.43 -3.83
CA CYS A 197 12.81 -7.66 -5.07
C CYS A 197 13.48 -8.52 -6.17
N CYS A 198 13.36 -8.12 -7.44
CA CYS A 198 14.10 -8.74 -8.56
C CYS A 198 15.48 -8.11 -8.82
N TRP A 199 15.84 -7.06 -8.09
CA TRP A 199 16.98 -6.18 -8.38
C TRP A 199 17.95 -6.12 -7.21
#